data_AF-A0A839I262-F1
#
_entry.id   AF-A0A839I262-F1
#
_cell.length_a   1.000
_cell.length_b   1.000
_cell.length_c   1.000
_cell.angle_alpha   90.00
_cell.angle_beta   90.00
_cell.angle_gamma   90.00
#
_symmetry.space_group_name_H-M   'P 1'
#
loop_
_entity.id
_entity.type
_entity.pdbx_description
1 polymer ?
#
loop_
_entity_poly.entity_id
_entity_poly.type
_entity_poly.pdbx_seq_one_letter_code
_entity_poly.pdbx_strand_id
1 'polypeptide(L)'
;MKTSTLIGLVAFSTSISAFANAIVFPDSENNARTKTEIVFPKDKTPVPLVGGYQIENGILTSRTYNCGINISDLDIEAKLQWNGATPQLLIVGEYPSSMCRAGFTGPLSVDLAEFIHRIPAHVLDRLVVANHSPLDL
;
A
#
# COMPACT_ATOMS: atom_id res chain seq x y z
N MET A 1 -63.92 -16.02 -7.21
CA MET A 1 -62.98 -15.01 -7.75
C MET A 1 -61.65 -15.15 -7.03
N LYS A 2 -60.56 -15.42 -7.77
CA LYS A 2 -59.19 -15.55 -7.23
C LYS A 2 -58.53 -14.18 -7.27
N THR A 3 -58.08 -13.66 -6.12
CA THR A 3 -57.29 -12.44 -6.04
C THR A 3 -55.80 -12.81 -6.09
N SER A 4 -55.15 -12.45 -7.19
CA SER A 4 -53.71 -12.56 -7.35
C SER A 4 -53.05 -11.34 -6.69
N THR A 5 -52.24 -11.55 -5.65
CA THR A 5 -51.49 -10.47 -4.99
C THR A 5 -50.14 -10.32 -5.68
N LEU A 6 -49.94 -9.17 -6.34
CA LEU A 6 -48.71 -8.80 -7.05
C LEU A 6 -47.76 -8.13 -6.04
N ILE A 7 -46.64 -8.76 -5.71
CA ILE A 7 -45.60 -8.18 -4.85
C ILE A 7 -44.66 -7.36 -5.74
N GLY A 8 -44.76 -6.03 -5.63
CA GLY A 8 -43.91 -5.08 -6.36
C GLY A 8 -42.53 -4.98 -5.74
N LEU A 9 -41.50 -5.16 -6.59
CA LEU A 9 -40.08 -5.04 -6.26
C LEU A 9 -39.70 -3.55 -6.18
N VAL A 10 -39.37 -3.03 -4.99
CA VAL A 10 -38.85 -1.67 -4.80
C VAL A 10 -37.34 -1.70 -4.99
N ALA A 11 -36.84 -1.12 -6.09
CA ALA A 11 -35.42 -0.91 -6.30
C ALA A 11 -34.96 0.33 -5.51
N PHE A 12 -34.06 0.13 -4.54
CA PHE A 12 -33.35 1.22 -3.88
C PHE A 12 -32.19 1.69 -4.77
N SER A 13 -32.29 2.90 -5.32
CA SER A 13 -31.16 3.58 -5.95
C SER A 13 -30.33 4.29 -4.87
N THR A 14 -29.17 3.75 -4.53
CA THR A 14 -28.19 4.46 -3.69
C THR A 14 -27.43 5.46 -4.58
N SER A 15 -27.75 6.74 -4.42
CA SER A 15 -26.95 7.84 -4.98
C SER A 15 -25.70 8.00 -4.12
N ILE A 16 -24.55 7.58 -4.66
CA ILE A 16 -23.25 7.92 -4.05
C ILE A 16 -22.93 9.35 -4.49
N SER A 17 -23.21 10.33 -3.63
CA SER A 17 -22.67 11.67 -3.78
C SER A 17 -21.18 11.64 -3.44
N ALA A 18 -20.33 11.70 -4.46
CA ALA A 18 -18.92 12.02 -4.27
C ALA A 18 -18.82 13.48 -3.81
N PHE A 19 -18.29 13.70 -2.61
CA PHE A 19 -17.85 15.04 -2.21
C PHE A 19 -16.66 15.42 -3.09
N ALA A 20 -16.89 16.28 -4.07
CA ALA A 20 -15.83 16.97 -4.77
C ALA A 20 -15.19 17.94 -3.76
N ASN A 21 -14.05 17.57 -3.19
CA ASN A 21 -13.18 18.54 -2.53
C ASN A 21 -12.76 19.56 -3.59
N ALA A 22 -13.40 20.74 -3.58
CA ALA A 22 -13.06 21.82 -4.50
C ALA A 22 -11.59 22.20 -4.26
N ILE A 23 -10.75 21.95 -5.26
CA ILE A 23 -9.37 22.44 -5.28
C ILE A 23 -9.46 23.95 -5.49
N VAL A 24 -9.23 24.72 -4.43
CA VAL A 24 -9.11 26.18 -4.50
C VAL A 24 -7.67 26.50 -4.86
N PHE A 25 -7.45 27.06 -6.05
CA PHE A 25 -6.16 27.64 -6.42
C PHE A 25 -6.09 29.08 -5.91
N PRO A 26 -5.03 29.47 -5.18
CA PRO A 26 -4.88 30.84 -4.72
C PRO A 26 -4.63 31.78 -5.90
N ASP A 27 -5.21 32.97 -5.80
CA ASP A 27 -5.14 34.02 -6.83
C ASP A 27 -3.69 34.35 -7.21
N SER A 28 -3.52 34.55 -8.52
CA SER A 28 -2.28 34.90 -9.18
C SER A 28 -1.87 36.34 -8.82
N GLU A 29 -1.07 36.50 -7.77
CA GLU A 29 -0.26 37.72 -7.59
C GLU A 29 1.22 37.42 -7.80
N ASN A 30 1.76 38.09 -8.82
CA ASN A 30 3.15 38.10 -9.26
C ASN A 30 4.14 38.25 -8.10
N ASN A 31 4.83 37.17 -7.74
CA ASN A 31 6.14 37.25 -7.09
C ASN A 31 7.02 36.11 -7.61
N ALA A 32 8.27 36.45 -7.96
CA ALA A 32 9.26 35.61 -8.60
C ALA A 32 9.23 34.15 -8.10
N ARG A 33 8.69 33.26 -8.94
CA ARG A 33 8.64 31.83 -8.65
C ARG A 33 10.05 31.28 -8.82
N THR A 34 10.77 31.13 -7.71
CA THR A 34 11.94 30.26 -7.63
C THR A 34 11.55 28.96 -8.33
N LYS A 35 12.35 28.50 -9.30
CA LYS A 35 12.10 27.25 -10.02
C LYS A 35 12.28 26.09 -9.04
N THR A 36 11.32 25.91 -8.15
CA THR A 36 11.16 24.70 -7.34
C THR A 36 10.70 23.62 -8.30
N GLU A 37 11.55 22.62 -8.49
CA GLU A 37 11.22 21.43 -9.23
C GLU A 37 9.95 20.82 -8.62
N ILE A 38 8.91 20.66 -9.44
CA ILE A 38 7.69 19.97 -9.04
C ILE A 38 8.06 18.49 -9.00
N VAL A 39 8.46 18.00 -7.83
CA VAL A 39 8.71 16.58 -7.61
C VAL A 39 7.36 15.92 -7.40
N PHE A 40 6.90 15.18 -8.41
CA PHE A 40 5.72 14.34 -8.27
C PHE A 40 6.05 13.18 -7.32
N PRO A 41 5.15 12.80 -6.40
CA PRO A 41 5.32 11.60 -5.61
C PRO A 41 5.54 10.40 -6.55
N LYS A 42 6.64 9.67 -6.37
CA LYS A 42 6.84 8.42 -7.08
C LYS A 42 5.95 7.37 -6.43
N ASP A 43 5.21 6.62 -7.24
CA ASP A 43 4.44 5.48 -6.74
C ASP A 43 5.41 4.42 -6.20
N LYS A 44 5.26 4.11 -4.91
CA LYS A 44 5.99 3.03 -4.27
C LYS A 44 5.48 1.68 -4.78
N THR A 45 6.42 0.76 -5.03
CA THR A 45 6.13 -0.58 -5.55
C THR A 45 6.38 -1.65 -4.48
N PRO A 46 5.76 -2.84 -4.60
CA PRO A 46 6.02 -3.95 -3.68
C PRO A 46 7.50 -4.34 -3.59
N VAL A 47 8.00 -4.48 -2.36
CA VAL A 47 9.35 -4.97 -2.09
C VAL A 47 9.28 -6.49 -1.85
N PRO A 48 9.99 -7.32 -2.65
CA PRO A 48 9.99 -8.76 -2.45
C PRO A 48 10.78 -9.14 -1.20
N LEU A 49 10.22 -10.05 -0.39
CA LEU A 49 10.85 -10.62 0.79
C LEU A 49 11.46 -11.97 0.43
N VAL A 50 12.78 -12.10 0.57
CA VAL A 50 13.55 -13.27 0.12
C VAL A 50 14.03 -14.07 1.32
N GLY A 51 13.76 -15.37 1.32
CA GLY A 51 14.17 -16.28 2.41
C GLY A 51 13.34 -16.13 3.69
N GLY A 52 12.10 -15.65 3.57
CA GLY A 52 11.19 -15.47 4.68
C GLY A 52 11.35 -14.14 5.42
N TYR A 53 10.67 -14.01 6.56
CA TYR A 53 10.70 -12.82 7.39
C TYR A 53 10.52 -13.22 8.87
N GLN A 54 10.94 -12.33 9.76
CA GLN A 54 10.66 -12.39 11.20
C GLN A 54 9.99 -11.09 11.62
N ILE A 55 9.10 -11.16 12.60
CA ILE A 55 8.50 -9.98 13.23
C ILE A 55 8.71 -10.10 14.72
N GLU A 56 9.53 -9.19 15.27
CA GLU A 56 9.84 -9.14 16.69
C GLU A 56 9.75 -7.69 17.16
N ASN A 57 9.08 -7.46 18.29
CA ASN A 57 8.95 -6.13 18.90
C ASN A 57 8.43 -5.04 17.94
N GLY A 58 7.54 -5.41 17.00
CA GLY A 58 7.00 -4.49 16.01
C GLY A 58 7.94 -4.16 14.85
N ILE A 59 9.07 -4.86 14.71
CA ILE A 59 10.01 -4.69 13.59
C ILE A 59 9.93 -5.94 12.70
N LEU A 60 9.66 -5.74 11.42
CA LEU A 60 9.79 -6.78 10.40
C LEU A 60 11.22 -6.80 9.88
N THR A 61 11.89 -7.94 9.99
CA THR A 61 13.21 -8.17 9.42
C THR A 61 13.14 -9.24 8.33
N SER A 62 13.83 -9.00 7.22
CA SER A 62 13.86 -9.90 6.07
C SER A 62 15.10 -9.61 5.21
N ARG A 63 15.15 -10.21 4.02
CA ARG A 63 16.10 -9.87 2.97
C ARG A 63 15.34 -9.45 1.72
N THR A 64 15.95 -8.62 0.89
CA THR A 64 15.41 -8.29 -0.43
C THR A 64 16.54 -8.27 -1.47
N TYR A 65 16.22 -8.27 -2.76
CA TYR A 65 17.28 -8.24 -3.79
C TYR A 65 17.98 -6.89 -3.78
N ASN A 66 19.30 -6.91 -3.77
CA ASN A 66 20.12 -5.71 -3.83
C ASN A 66 20.43 -5.42 -5.31
N CYS A 67 19.67 -4.50 -5.89
CA CYS A 67 19.67 -4.18 -7.32
C CYS A 67 20.71 -3.16 -7.73
N GLY A 68 21.86 -3.15 -7.05
CA GLY A 68 22.78 -2.02 -7.08
C GLY A 68 22.21 -0.76 -6.41
N ILE A 69 21.13 -0.93 -5.65
CA ILE A 69 20.47 0.11 -4.85
C ILE A 69 20.80 -0.14 -3.38
N ASN A 70 21.07 0.93 -2.66
CA ASN A 70 21.22 0.83 -1.21
C ASN A 70 19.83 0.68 -0.59
N ILE A 71 19.55 -0.49 0.00
CA ILE A 71 18.25 -0.79 0.61
C ILE A 71 17.91 0.19 1.73
N SER A 72 18.91 0.69 2.45
CA SER A 72 18.72 1.69 3.53
C SER A 72 18.29 3.06 3.03
N ASP A 73 18.51 3.37 1.75
CA ASP A 73 18.13 4.65 1.14
C ASP A 73 16.72 4.58 0.51
N LEU A 74 16.11 3.38 0.50
CA LEU A 74 14.75 3.21 0.00
C LEU A 74 13.77 3.73 1.05
N ASP A 75 12.89 4.63 0.61
CA ASP A 75 11.74 5.05 1.41
C ASP A 75 10.72 3.89 1.50
N ILE A 76 10.93 3.01 2.47
CA ILE A 76 10.15 1.80 2.68
C ILE A 76 9.04 2.04 3.71
N GLU A 77 7.85 1.54 3.42
CA GLU A 77 6.70 1.65 4.29
C GLU A 77 5.86 0.36 4.30
N ALA A 78 5.12 0.18 5.38
CA ALA A 78 4.13 -0.87 5.54
C ALA A 78 2.72 -0.36 5.16
N LYS A 79 2.03 -1.09 4.29
CA LYS A 79 0.66 -0.80 3.86
C LYS A 79 -0.28 -1.96 4.11
N LEU A 80 -1.56 -1.63 4.31
CA LEU A 80 -2.64 -2.60 4.36
C LEU A 80 -3.17 -2.79 2.94
N GLN A 81 -3.13 -4.02 2.44
CA GLN A 81 -3.77 -4.44 1.20
C GLN A 81 -4.84 -5.48 1.50
N TRP A 82 -5.87 -5.58 0.66
CA TRP A 82 -6.87 -6.64 0.76
C TRP A 82 -6.76 -7.57 -0.44
N ASN A 83 -6.61 -8.87 -0.18
CA ASN A 83 -6.76 -9.93 -1.18
C ASN A 83 -8.04 -10.71 -0.87
N GLY A 84 -9.12 -10.34 -1.56
CA GLY A 84 -10.47 -10.79 -1.19
C GLY A 84 -10.82 -10.35 0.23
N ALA A 85 -11.14 -11.31 1.10
CA ALA A 85 -11.47 -11.06 2.50
C ALA A 85 -10.26 -11.16 3.46
N THR A 86 -9.04 -11.31 2.91
CA THR A 86 -7.81 -11.48 3.69
C THR A 86 -7.03 -10.15 3.72
N PRO A 87 -6.86 -9.54 4.91
CA PRO A 87 -5.99 -8.38 5.04
C PRO A 87 -4.53 -8.80 4.96
N GLN A 88 -3.73 -8.01 4.24
CA GLN A 88 -2.33 -8.28 4.01
C GLN A 88 -1.44 -7.10 4.42
N LEU A 89 -0.34 -7.41 5.10
CA LEU A 89 0.77 -6.48 5.30
C LEU A 89 1.62 -6.50 4.03
N LEU A 90 1.60 -5.40 3.28
CA LEU A 90 2.41 -5.20 2.09
C LEU A 90 3.55 -4.23 2.40
N ILE A 91 4.78 -4.67 2.17
CA ILE A 91 5.95 -3.78 2.22
C ILE A 91 6.14 -3.16 0.84
N VAL A 92 6.17 -1.84 0.78
CA VAL A 92 6.40 -1.09 -0.46
C VAL A 92 7.54 -0.08 -0.28
N GLY A 93 8.17 0.32 -1.37
CA GLY A 93 9.16 1.41 -1.35
C GLY A 93 9.49 1.92 -2.74
N GLU A 94 10.51 2.77 -2.86
CA GLU A 94 11.08 3.19 -4.16
C GLU A 94 11.86 2.04 -4.84
N TYR A 95 11.25 0.87 -4.90
CA TYR A 95 11.84 -0.34 -5.45
C TYR A 95 11.60 -0.39 -6.97
N PRO A 96 12.56 -0.89 -7.76
CA PRO A 96 12.39 -1.02 -9.21
C PRO A 96 11.18 -1.89 -9.55
N SER A 97 10.28 -1.40 -10.41
CA SER A 97 9.11 -2.15 -10.86
C SER A 97 9.46 -3.35 -11.75
N SER A 98 10.60 -3.30 -12.43
CA SER A 98 11.13 -4.41 -13.22
C SER A 98 11.88 -5.39 -12.33
N MET A 99 11.59 -6.69 -12.50
CA MET A 99 12.23 -7.76 -11.74
C MET A 99 13.75 -7.66 -11.80
N CYS A 100 14.31 -7.34 -10.64
CA CYS A 100 15.73 -7.25 -10.44
C CYS A 100 16.35 -8.66 -10.41
N ARG A 101 17.13 -8.99 -11.44
CA ARG A 101 17.90 -10.24 -11.52
C ARG A 101 19.22 -10.14 -10.75
N ALA A 102 19.20 -9.57 -9.55
CA ALA A 102 20.39 -9.56 -8.72
C ALA A 102 20.59 -10.94 -8.10
N GLY A 103 21.78 -11.51 -8.27
CA GLY A 103 22.18 -12.76 -7.60
C GLY A 103 22.47 -12.61 -6.10
N PHE A 104 22.31 -11.39 -5.55
CA PHE A 104 22.66 -11.06 -4.18
C PHE A 104 21.50 -10.35 -3.47
N THR A 105 21.35 -10.63 -2.19
CA THR A 105 20.31 -10.04 -1.32
C THR A 105 20.92 -9.19 -0.23
N GLY A 106 20.24 -8.13 0.17
CA GLY A 106 20.59 -7.26 1.30
C GLY A 106 19.58 -7.39 2.45
N PRO A 107 19.96 -7.00 3.67
CA PRO A 107 19.03 -6.96 4.80
C PRO A 107 17.96 -5.87 4.60
N LEU A 108 16.75 -6.15 5.09
CA LEU A 108 15.62 -5.24 5.13
C LEU A 108 15.05 -5.21 6.55
N SER A 109 14.79 -4.02 7.07
CA SER A 109 14.16 -3.81 8.37
C SER A 109 13.09 -2.74 8.24
N VAL A 110 11.87 -3.02 8.70
CA VAL A 110 10.73 -2.09 8.63
C VAL A 110 10.09 -1.99 10.01
N ASP A 111 10.01 -0.76 10.53
CA ASP A 111 9.26 -0.48 11.75
C ASP A 111 7.75 -0.49 11.44
N LEU A 112 7.02 -1.35 12.13
CA LEU A 112 5.57 -1.51 11.97
C LEU A 112 4.78 -0.73 13.01
N ALA A 113 5.41 0.04 13.91
CA ALA A 113 4.71 0.73 15.00
C ALA A 113 3.59 1.64 14.49
N GLU A 114 3.86 2.46 13.48
CA GLU A 114 2.87 3.36 12.89
C GLU A 114 1.76 2.58 12.16
N PHE A 115 2.13 1.50 11.46
CA PHE A 115 1.17 0.62 10.81
C PHE A 115 0.23 -0.01 11.85
N ILE A 116 0.78 -0.67 12.87
CA ILE A 116 0.03 -1.33 13.94
C ILE A 116 -0.89 -0.33 14.67
N HIS A 117 -0.41 0.89 14.92
CA HIS A 117 -1.20 1.91 15.60
C HIS A 117 -2.44 2.35 14.80
N ARG A 118 -2.37 2.30 13.46
CA ARG A 118 -3.44 2.73 12.57
C ARG A 118 -4.43 1.63 12.21
N ILE A 119 -4.05 0.36 12.36
CA ILE A 119 -4.88 -0.76 11.95
C ILE A 119 -5.76 -1.26 13.12
N PRO A 120 -7.08 -1.45 12.90
CA PRO A 120 -7.95 -2.03 13.92
C PRO A 120 -7.51 -3.44 14.35
N ALA A 121 -7.63 -3.77 15.63
CA ALA A 121 -7.20 -5.06 16.18
C ALA A 121 -7.78 -6.28 15.43
N HIS A 122 -9.07 -6.25 15.09
CA HIS A 122 -9.73 -7.34 14.36
C HIS A 122 -9.17 -7.58 12.93
N VAL A 123 -8.48 -6.59 12.36
CA VAL A 123 -7.75 -6.73 11.09
C VAL A 123 -6.36 -7.31 11.35
N LEU A 124 -5.67 -6.86 12.40
CA LEU A 124 -4.37 -7.39 12.82
C LEU A 124 -4.42 -8.89 13.13
N ASP A 125 -5.49 -9.34 13.80
CA ASP A 125 -5.69 -10.76 14.18
C ASP A 125 -5.75 -11.71 12.97
N ARG A 126 -5.98 -11.17 11.77
CA ARG A 126 -6.13 -11.92 10.51
C ARG A 126 -5.09 -11.54 9.48
N LEU A 127 -4.13 -10.70 9.85
CA LEU A 127 -3.17 -10.11 8.94
C LEU A 127 -2.17 -11.18 8.46
N VAL A 128 -1.95 -11.21 7.15
CA VAL A 128 -0.95 -12.08 6.52
C VAL A 128 0.10 -11.21 5.83
N VAL A 129 1.37 -11.55 5.93
CA VAL A 129 2.40 -10.81 5.16
C VAL A 129 2.29 -11.17 3.69
N ALA A 130 2.03 -10.17 2.84
CA ALA A 130 2.12 -10.32 1.41
C ALA A 130 3.58 -10.45 1.00
N ASN A 131 3.88 -11.46 0.18
CA ASN A 131 5.17 -11.59 -0.46
C ASN A 131 4.98 -11.68 -1.97
N HIS A 132 5.75 -10.88 -2.70
CA HIS A 132 5.78 -10.87 -4.16
C HIS A 132 7.15 -11.31 -4.69
N SER A 133 7.91 -12.06 -3.89
CA SER A 133 9.13 -12.71 -4.36
C SER A 133 8.80 -13.67 -5.50
N PRO A 134 9.49 -13.60 -6.66
CA PRO A 134 9.29 -14.54 -7.76
C PRO A 134 9.82 -15.95 -7.46
N LEU A 135 10.45 -16.15 -6.30
CA LEU A 135 10.95 -17.44 -5.83
C LEU A 135 10.30 -17.75 -4.49
N ASP A 136 9.24 -18.56 -4.52
CA ASP A 136 8.84 -19.42 -3.41
C ASP A 136 9.85 -20.57 -3.38
N LEU A 137 11.02 -20.34 -2.76
CA LEU A 137 12.01 -21.39 -2.47
C LEU A 137 12.10 -21.60 -0.96
#